data_AF-A0A950BCV3-F1
#
_entry.id   AF-A0A950BCV3-F1
#
_cell.length_a   1.000
_cell.length_b   1.000
_cell.length_c   1.000
_cell.angle_alpha   90.00
_cell.angle_beta   90.00
_cell.angle_gamma   90.00
#
_symmetry.space_group_name_H-M   'P 1'
#
loop_
_entity.id
_entity.type
_entity.pdbx_description
1 polymer ?
#
loop_
_entity_poly.entity_id
_entity_poly.type
_entity_poly.pdbx_seq_one_letter_code
_entity_poly.pdbx_strand_id
1 'polypeptide(L)'
;MTPARLEQFADGIFAISATLLVLNFAVPILDNAGNVELVHALTSQWPKLLAFLLSFFIIVNYWRLHSAMFHDVRVLDHTTILLNTAFLVVAAFIPYATNVAGTYPTLPAAAVLYSVVLLIGAVI
;
A
#
# COMPACT_ATOMS: atom_id res chain seq x y z
N MET A 1 -6.83 -25.89 -5.56
CA MET A 1 -5.86 -24.78 -5.48
C MET A 1 -4.60 -25.32 -4.82
N THR A 2 -3.39 -25.04 -5.31
CA THR A 2 -2.15 -25.40 -4.59
C THR A 2 -1.67 -24.20 -3.75
N PRO A 3 -0.99 -24.41 -2.61
CA PRO A 3 -0.37 -23.34 -1.83
C PRO A 3 0.48 -22.40 -2.71
N ALA A 4 1.36 -22.98 -3.53
CA ALA A 4 2.24 -22.24 -4.42
C ALA A 4 1.49 -21.34 -5.44
N ARG A 5 0.34 -21.76 -5.97
CA ARG A 5 -0.44 -20.91 -6.89
C ARG A 5 -1.10 -19.74 -6.18
N LEU A 6 -1.52 -19.94 -4.92
CA LEU A 6 -2.11 -18.88 -4.11
C LEU A 6 -1.06 -17.84 -3.69
N GLU A 7 0.13 -18.32 -3.33
CA GLU A 7 1.29 -17.48 -3.01
C GLU A 7 1.73 -16.63 -4.22
N GLN A 8 1.87 -17.24 -5.41
CA GLN A 8 2.21 -16.49 -6.64
C GLN A 8 1.16 -15.43 -6.99
N PHE A 9 -0.12 -15.70 -6.72
CA PHE A 9 -1.18 -14.71 -6.91
C PHE A 9 -1.07 -13.56 -5.90
N ALA A 10 -0.78 -13.88 -4.63
CA ALA A 10 -0.53 -12.89 -3.58
C ALA A 10 0.68 -12.00 -3.91
N ASP A 11 1.81 -12.60 -4.34
CA ASP A 11 3.02 -11.89 -4.75
C ASP A 11 2.72 -10.83 -5.83
N GLY A 12 1.92 -11.21 -6.83
CA GLY A 12 1.48 -10.32 -7.89
C GLY A 12 0.68 -9.12 -7.36
N ILE A 13 -0.25 -9.35 -6.43
CA ILE A 13 -1.05 -8.28 -5.81
C ILE A 13 -0.17 -7.36 -4.96
N PHE A 14 0.76 -7.90 -4.17
CA PHE A 14 1.70 -7.10 -3.38
C PHE A 14 2.58 -6.22 -4.27
N ALA A 15 3.15 -6.79 -5.34
CA ALA A 15 3.99 -6.06 -6.28
C ALA A 15 3.21 -4.92 -6.98
N ILE A 16 1.99 -5.19 -7.46
CA ILE A 16 1.13 -4.17 -8.07
C ILE A 16 0.78 -3.09 -7.04
N SER A 17 0.37 -3.46 -5.83
CA SER A 17 -0.01 -2.49 -4.78
C SER A 17 1.16 -1.57 -4.41
N ALA A 18 2.37 -2.13 -4.26
CA ALA A 18 3.57 -1.35 -3.97
C ALA A 18 3.89 -0.34 -5.09
N THR A 19 3.72 -0.73 -6.35
CA THR A 19 4.02 0.13 -7.50
C THR A 19 2.93 1.17 -7.76
N LEU A 20 1.66 0.88 -7.48
CA LEU A 20 0.56 1.84 -7.59
C LEU A 20 0.72 3.05 -6.67
N LEU A 21 1.46 2.91 -5.55
CA LEU A 21 1.74 4.02 -4.64
C LEU A 21 2.40 5.22 -5.34
N VAL A 22 3.22 4.99 -6.37
CA VAL A 22 3.91 6.07 -7.09
C VAL A 22 2.94 6.94 -7.90
N LEU A 23 1.77 6.40 -8.27
CA LEU A 23 0.77 7.13 -9.04
C LEU A 23 0.04 8.20 -8.21
N ASN A 24 0.27 8.23 -6.88
CA ASN A 24 -0.31 9.23 -5.99
C ASN A 24 0.39 10.60 -6.06
N PHE A 25 1.56 10.66 -6.70
CA PHE A 25 2.25 11.92 -6.97
C PHE A 25 1.70 12.57 -8.23
N ALA A 26 1.25 13.81 -8.08
CA ALA A 26 0.86 14.61 -9.23
C ALA A 26 2.11 15.30 -9.78
N VAL A 27 2.28 15.27 -11.09
CA VAL A 27 3.24 16.14 -11.76
C VAL A 27 2.76 17.59 -11.58
N PRO A 28 3.54 18.49 -10.95
CA PRO A 28 3.14 19.87 -10.77
C PRO A 28 2.89 20.54 -12.12
N ILE A 29 1.72 21.17 -12.27
CA ILE A 29 1.42 22.05 -13.39
C ILE A 29 1.81 23.46 -12.93
N LEU A 30 2.78 24.06 -13.59
CA LEU A 30 3.30 25.38 -13.24
C LEU A 30 2.79 26.42 -14.24
N ASP A 31 2.26 27.53 -13.75
CA ASP A 31 1.80 28.64 -14.61
C ASP A 31 2.98 29.35 -15.30
N ASN A 32 4.12 29.45 -14.61
CA ASN A 32 5.39 29.92 -15.17
C ASN A 32 6.45 28.83 -14.93
N ALA A 33 6.97 28.25 -16.01
CA ALA A 33 8.00 27.23 -15.92
C ALA A 33 9.35 27.85 -15.53
N GLY A 34 9.69 27.78 -14.24
CA GLY A 34 10.97 28.20 -13.70
C GLY A 34 11.51 27.20 -12.67
N ASN A 35 12.83 27.22 -12.47
CA ASN A 35 13.51 26.26 -11.58
C ASN A 35 13.06 26.42 -10.12
N VAL A 36 12.80 27.65 -9.67
CA VAL A 36 12.41 27.95 -8.29
C VAL A 36 11.00 27.43 -8.01
N GLU A 37 10.08 27.66 -8.95
CA GLU A 37 8.69 27.23 -8.89
C GLU A 37 8.59 25.70 -8.88
N LEU A 38 9.38 25.03 -9.72
CA LEU A 38 9.44 23.57 -9.74
C LEU A 38 9.97 23.00 -8.42
N VAL A 39 11.08 23.54 -7.89
CA VAL A 39 11.64 23.09 -6.61
C VAL A 39 10.65 23.30 -5.46
N HIS A 40 9.96 24.45 -5.42
CA HIS A 40 8.94 24.72 -4.42
C HIS A 40 7.76 23.73 -4.55
N ALA A 41 7.27 23.49 -5.77
CA ALA A 41 6.17 22.55 -5.99
C ALA A 41 6.55 21.11 -5.59
N LEU A 42 7.77 20.66 -5.91
CA LEU A 42 8.25 19.33 -5.52
C LEU A 42 8.42 19.20 -4.01
N THR A 43 9.00 20.21 -3.35
CA THR A 43 9.18 20.20 -1.88
C THR A 43 7.85 20.27 -1.14
N SER A 44 6.82 20.91 -1.70
CA SER A 44 5.47 20.92 -1.11
C SER A 44 4.82 19.53 -1.05
N GLN A 45 5.27 18.57 -1.87
CA GLN A 45 4.77 17.19 -1.87
C GLN A 45 5.41 16.28 -0.82
N TRP A 46 6.25 16.81 0.08
CA TRP A 46 6.90 16.02 1.13
C TRP A 46 5.95 15.14 1.99
N PRO A 47 4.69 15.54 2.33
CA PRO A 47 3.80 14.66 3.09
C PRO A 47 3.40 13.42 2.29
N LYS A 48 3.18 13.58 0.97
CA LYS A 48 2.92 12.46 0.06
C LYS A 48 4.13 11.54 -0.05
N LEU A 49 5.34 12.11 -0.06
CA LEU A 49 6.58 11.33 -0.07
C LEU A 49 6.73 10.46 1.17
N LEU A 50 6.48 11.01 2.36
CA LEU A 50 6.52 10.22 3.59
C LEU A 50 5.44 9.14 3.62
N ALA A 51 4.21 9.47 3.23
CA ALA A 51 3.11 8.50 3.16
C ALA A 51 3.44 7.36 2.18
N PHE A 52 4.01 7.69 1.01
CA PHE A 52 4.50 6.73 0.03
C PHE A 52 5.55 5.79 0.63
N LEU A 53 6.63 6.32 1.20
CA LEU A 53 7.73 5.51 1.74
C LEU A 53 7.25 4.59 2.85
N LEU A 54 6.49 5.13 3.81
CA LEU A 54 5.96 4.35 4.93
C LEU A 54 5.10 3.18 4.43
N SER A 55 4.18 3.46 3.51
CA SER A 55 3.25 2.45 2.99
C SER A 55 3.96 1.43 2.12
N PHE A 56 4.97 1.84 1.34
CA PHE A 56 5.79 0.92 0.56
C PHE A 56 6.50 -0.09 1.48
N PHE A 57 7.13 0.38 2.55
CA PHE A 57 7.77 -0.51 3.52
C PHE A 57 6.77 -1.43 4.24
N ILE A 58 5.57 -0.93 4.55
CA ILE A 58 4.52 -1.76 5.16
C ILE A 58 4.03 -2.85 4.20
N ILE A 59 3.77 -2.52 2.93
CA ILE A 59 3.37 -3.51 1.92
C ILE A 59 4.45 -4.59 1.77
N VAL A 60 5.73 -4.21 1.71
CA VAL A 60 6.85 -5.16 1.65
C VAL A 60 6.94 -6.01 2.92
N ASN A 61 6.66 -5.43 4.09
CA ASN A 61 6.65 -6.17 5.36
C ASN A 61 5.52 -7.22 5.40
N TYR A 62 4.30 -6.83 4.99
CA TYR A 62 3.16 -7.73 4.86
C TYR A 62 3.43 -8.86 3.89
N TRP A 63 3.99 -8.55 2.72
CA TRP A 63 4.44 -9.57 1.77
C TRP A 63 5.43 -10.55 2.41
N ARG A 64 6.47 -10.04 3.08
CA ARG A 64 7.48 -10.89 3.76
C ARG A 64 6.87 -11.81 4.82
N LEU A 65 5.97 -11.28 5.65
CA LEU A 65 5.29 -12.05 6.69
C LEU A 65 4.38 -13.10 6.06
N HIS A 66 3.63 -12.73 5.02
CA HIS A 66 2.77 -13.64 4.27
C HIS A 66 3.54 -14.80 3.63
N SER A 67 4.62 -14.52 2.89
CA SER A 67 5.45 -15.59 2.29
C SER A 67 6.05 -16.51 3.36
N ALA A 68 6.44 -15.97 4.52
CA ALA A 68 6.93 -16.78 5.64
C ALA A 68 5.83 -17.71 6.21
N MET A 69 4.59 -17.24 6.32
CA MET A 69 3.46 -18.06 6.78
C MET A 69 3.12 -19.19 5.80
N PHE A 70 3.28 -18.96 4.48
CA PHE A 70 2.99 -19.95 3.45
C PHE A 70 4.07 -21.03 3.29
N HIS A 71 5.27 -20.82 3.83
CA HIS A 71 6.38 -21.78 3.72
C HIS A 71 6.04 -23.18 4.26
N ASP A 72 5.28 -23.25 5.35
CA ASP A 72 4.95 -24.51 6.02
C ASP A 72 3.56 -25.08 5.65
N VAL A 73 2.80 -24.38 4.79
CA VAL A 73 1.41 -24.75 4.45
C VAL A 73 1.40 -25.88 3.42
N ARG A 74 0.97 -27.06 3.84
CA ARG A 74 0.89 -28.27 2.98
C ARG A 74 -0.49 -28.47 2.34
N VAL A 75 -1.56 -28.01 2.99
CA VAL A 75 -2.95 -28.19 2.54
C VAL A 75 -3.69 -26.87 2.74
N LEU A 76 -4.45 -26.46 1.72
CA LEU A 76 -5.34 -25.30 1.81
C LEU A 76 -6.75 -25.75 2.11
N ASP A 77 -7.34 -25.20 3.17
CA ASP A 77 -8.78 -25.30 3.43
C ASP A 77 -9.52 -24.04 2.93
N HIS A 78 -10.84 -24.07 2.95
CA HIS A 78 -11.67 -22.94 2.51
C HIS A 78 -11.45 -21.68 3.35
N THR A 79 -11.23 -21.84 4.65
CA THR A 79 -11.00 -20.72 5.58
C THR A 79 -9.70 -19.99 5.25
N THR A 80 -8.61 -20.72 5.02
CA THR A 80 -7.30 -20.14 4.65
C THR A 80 -7.41 -19.36 3.34
N ILE A 81 -8.11 -19.90 2.33
CA ILE A 81 -8.31 -19.20 1.06
C ILE A 81 -9.10 -17.90 1.28
N LEU A 82 -10.17 -17.93 2.08
CA LEU A 82 -10.99 -16.76 2.37
C LEU A 82 -10.21 -15.67 3.12
N LEU A 83 -9.47 -16.04 4.17
CA LEU A 83 -8.65 -15.10 4.95
C LEU A 83 -7.55 -14.50 4.08
N ASN A 84 -6.88 -15.31 3.27
CA ASN A 84 -5.90 -14.84 2.30
C ASN A 84 -6.52 -13.84 1.31
N THR A 85 -7.70 -14.15 0.75
CA THR A 85 -8.38 -13.21 -0.15
C THR A 85 -8.75 -11.91 0.56
N ALA A 86 -9.24 -11.96 1.80
CA ALA A 86 -9.56 -10.76 2.58
C ALA A 86 -8.31 -9.90 2.83
N PHE A 87 -7.19 -10.53 3.21
CA PHE A 87 -5.90 -9.86 3.39
C PHE A 87 -5.41 -9.20 2.10
N LEU A 88 -5.54 -9.87 0.95
CA LEU A 88 -5.16 -9.31 -0.35
C LEU A 88 -6.02 -8.14 -0.79
N VAL A 89 -7.32 -8.13 -0.44
CA VAL A 89 -8.19 -6.96 -0.66
C VAL A 89 -7.69 -5.77 0.16
N VAL A 90 -7.29 -5.99 1.41
CA VAL A 90 -6.71 -4.94 2.26
C VAL A 90 -5.40 -4.44 1.67
N ALA A 91 -4.49 -5.34 1.26
CA ALA A 91 -3.22 -4.97 0.63
C ALA A 91 -3.43 -4.11 -0.64
N ALA A 92 -4.39 -4.50 -1.49
CA ALA A 92 -4.76 -3.73 -2.68
C ALA A 92 -5.40 -2.37 -2.38
N PHE A 93 -5.94 -2.17 -1.17
CA PHE A 93 -6.55 -0.92 -0.75
C PHE A 93 -5.58 0.05 -0.06
N ILE A 94 -4.42 -0.42 0.40
CA ILE A 94 -3.37 0.42 1.01
C ILE A 94 -3.01 1.63 0.13
N PRO A 95 -2.84 1.52 -1.21
CA PRO A 95 -2.46 2.65 -2.04
C PRO A 95 -3.46 3.80 -2.01
N TYR A 96 -4.76 3.48 -1.95
CA TYR A 96 -5.82 4.47 -1.82
C TYR A 96 -5.77 5.16 -0.46
N ALA A 97 -5.71 4.38 0.63
CA ALA A 97 -5.64 4.94 1.99
C ALA A 97 -4.40 5.84 2.18
N THR A 98 -3.28 5.44 1.59
CA THR A 98 -2.03 6.21 1.56
C THR A 98 -2.21 7.54 0.84
N ASN A 99 -2.88 7.55 -0.32
CA ASN A 99 -3.13 8.77 -1.07
C ASN A 99 -4.00 9.76 -0.29
N VAL A 100 -5.04 9.26 0.37
CA VAL A 100 -5.93 10.09 1.21
C VAL A 100 -5.13 10.71 2.36
N ALA A 101 -4.30 9.92 3.06
CA ALA A 101 -3.43 10.42 4.13
C ALA A 101 -2.39 11.44 3.65
N GLY A 102 -1.75 11.19 2.50
CA GLY A 102 -0.77 12.11 1.91
C GLY A 102 -1.38 13.40 1.36
N THR A 103 -2.65 13.36 0.92
CA THR A 103 -3.38 14.52 0.39
C THR A 103 -3.97 15.39 1.50
N TYR A 104 -4.43 14.77 2.60
CA TYR A 104 -5.04 15.48 3.73
C TYR A 104 -4.31 15.19 5.06
N PRO A 105 -3.01 15.51 5.17
CA PRO A 105 -2.17 15.09 6.31
C PRO A 105 -2.58 15.71 7.65
N THR A 106 -3.35 16.80 7.63
CA THR A 106 -3.82 17.50 8.83
C THR A 106 -5.22 17.06 9.27
N LEU A 107 -5.95 16.30 8.45
CA LEU A 107 -7.31 15.89 8.76
C LEU A 107 -7.32 14.54 9.51
N PRO A 108 -7.91 14.46 10.72
CA PRO A 108 -7.93 13.22 11.50
C PRO A 108 -8.61 12.06 10.78
N ALA A 109 -9.64 12.32 9.98
CA ALA A 109 -10.35 11.28 9.22
C ALA A 109 -9.43 10.52 8.25
N ALA A 110 -8.47 11.22 7.63
CA ALA A 110 -7.51 10.61 6.72
C ALA A 110 -6.54 9.68 7.47
N ALA A 111 -6.06 10.12 8.64
CA ALA A 111 -5.23 9.31 9.52
C ALA A 111 -5.99 8.08 10.04
N VAL A 112 -7.25 8.24 10.48
CA VAL A 112 -8.09 7.12 10.95
C VAL A 112 -8.31 6.09 9.85
N LEU A 113 -8.66 6.51 8.63
CA LEU A 113 -8.82 5.60 7.50
C LEU A 113 -7.54 4.79 7.26
N TYR A 114 -6.40 5.48 7.19
CA TYR A 114 -5.11 4.83 6.99
C TYR A 114 -4.80 3.83 8.10
N SER A 115 -4.92 4.23 9.37
CA SER A 115 -4.68 3.35 10.51
C SER A 115 -5.61 2.15 10.56
N VAL A 116 -6.91 2.31 10.22
CA VAL A 116 -7.86 1.19 10.19
C VAL A 116 -7.49 0.19 9.11
N VAL A 117 -7.14 0.64 7.90
CA VAL A 117 -6.74 -0.25 6.80
C VAL A 117 -5.51 -1.07 7.18
N LEU A 118 -4.50 -0.43 7.76
CA LEU A 118 -3.30 -1.14 8.23
C LEU A 118 -3.61 -2.07 9.42
N LEU A 119 -4.44 -1.65 10.37
CA LEU A 119 -4.80 -2.49 11.50
C LEU A 119 -5.53 -3.75 11.06
N ILE A 120 -6.48 -3.64 10.13
CA ILE A 120 -7.18 -4.80 9.57
C ILE A 120 -6.16 -5.73 8.90
N GLY A 121 -5.22 -5.19 8.11
CA GLY A 121 -4.18 -5.98 7.46
C GLY A 121 -3.24 -6.67 8.44
N ALA A 122 -2.96 -6.07 9.60
CA ALA A 122 -2.11 -6.65 10.62
C ALA A 122 -2.79 -7.75 11.47
N VAL A 123 -4.12 -7.77 11.51
CA VAL A 123 -4.91 -8.68 12.36
C VAL A 123 -5.37 -9.94 11.60
N ILE A 124 -5.57 -9.84 10.29
CA ILE A 124 -5.90 -10.98 9.42
C ILE A 124 -4.66 -11.84 9.21
#